data_AF-A0AB36GGH1-F1
#
_entry.id   AF-A0AB36GGH1-F1
#
_cell.length_a   1.000
_cell.length_b   1.000
_cell.length_c   1.000
_cell.angle_alpha   90.00
_cell.angle_beta   90.00
_cell.angle_gamma   90.00
#
_symmetry.space_group_name_H-M   'P 1'
#
loop_
_entity.id
_entity.type
_entity.pdbx_description
1 polymer ?
#
loop_
_entity_poly.entity_id
_entity_poly.type
_entity_poly.pdbx_seq_one_letter_code
_entity_poly.pdbx_strand_id
1 'polypeptide(L)'
;MSIFRYEKDMQEWLENALKENYGEFYSLINNAELFENMYKNYHKNIALNSFCNSLSSLHETEMISANKNISYKKGESLKPDFVLYSYTTESLVLIELKNSSNATREAGTELGAYNYELYSSFPNMPKLDIVYVIISNEYPNLLLHHIRNMIFIQNLNVLCLKPVKLEGKIGLEIIDFNLIDELDEGLIKNNKNKIPASLLQSFQICIYDDELQKGSNDFSRLDKYINLFETALNNMANMGNKLNSNGFAILWKDRYASLAPYSISVVYMPSYEQMRFTDENHIGIYEKLKETLDEFPVVFGNSIKAIANEVKKIMCFDDSCSISYEGFMDFRTWINLHPFRCNYLSFVSWGSLFRDYHMQILHEISTENENWLNERNAYIACEFIDFCIDTKK
;
A
#
# COMPACT_ATOMS: atom_id res chain seq x y z
N MET A 1 -19.51 31.70 6.55
CA MET A 1 -18.58 32.85 6.59
C MET A 1 -17.28 32.35 7.16
N SER A 2 -16.15 32.63 6.49
CA SER A 2 -14.83 32.24 6.99
C SER A 2 -14.54 32.88 8.34
N ILE A 3 -13.99 32.12 9.29
CA ILE A 3 -13.58 32.65 10.60
C ILE A 3 -12.34 33.53 10.45
N PHE A 4 -11.40 33.10 9.61
CA PHE A 4 -10.18 33.84 9.31
C PHE A 4 -10.22 34.38 7.89
N ARG A 5 -9.99 35.69 7.74
CA ARG A 5 -10.00 36.32 6.42
C ARG A 5 -8.70 36.07 5.66
N TYR A 6 -7.58 35.97 6.36
CA TYR A 6 -6.26 35.66 5.81
C TYR A 6 -5.63 34.46 6.52
N GLU A 7 -4.82 33.68 5.82
CA GLU A 7 -4.06 32.56 6.39
C GLU A 7 -3.13 33.02 7.50
N LYS A 8 -2.50 34.18 7.32
CA LYS A 8 -1.69 34.85 8.35
C LYS A 8 -2.46 35.07 9.66
N ASP A 9 -3.74 35.43 9.60
CA ASP A 9 -4.55 35.64 10.81
C ASP A 9 -4.75 34.31 11.57
N MET A 10 -4.96 33.22 10.82
CA MET A 10 -5.08 31.87 11.36
C MET A 10 -3.75 31.40 11.97
N GLN A 11 -2.63 31.71 11.31
CA GLN A 11 -1.30 31.40 11.77
C GLN A 11 -0.99 32.13 13.10
N GLU A 12 -1.20 33.44 13.15
CA GLU A 12 -0.96 34.23 14.37
C GLU A 12 -1.85 33.74 15.53
N TRP A 13 -3.12 33.41 15.26
CA TRP A 13 -4.01 32.84 16.27
C TRP A 13 -3.51 31.50 16.80
N LEU A 14 -3.16 30.56 15.90
CA LEU A 14 -2.74 29.23 16.30
C LEU A 14 -1.41 29.25 17.06
N GLU A 15 -0.46 30.09 16.63
CA GLU A 15 0.82 30.25 17.32
C GLU A 15 0.63 30.75 18.76
N ASN A 16 -0.27 31.72 18.97
CA ASN A 16 -0.58 32.22 20.30
C ASN A 16 -1.29 31.17 21.15
N ALA A 17 -2.28 30.46 20.58
CA ALA A 17 -3.01 29.41 21.29
C ALA A 17 -2.06 28.27 21.75
N LEU A 18 -1.14 27.84 20.89
CA LEU A 18 -0.14 26.83 21.24
C LEU A 18 0.82 27.32 22.34
N LYS A 19 1.25 28.59 22.31
CA LYS A 19 2.11 29.15 23.38
C LYS A 19 1.38 29.23 24.71
N GLU A 20 0.11 29.65 24.71
CA GLU A 20 -0.71 29.76 25.92
C GLU A 20 -1.01 28.38 26.54
N ASN A 21 -1.19 27.36 25.71
CA ASN A 21 -1.44 25.98 26.13
C ASN A 21 -0.16 25.14 26.27
N TYR A 22 1.02 25.76 26.41
CA TYR A 22 2.30 25.06 26.58
C TYR A 22 2.58 23.99 25.52
N GLY A 23 2.10 24.19 24.29
CA GLY A 23 2.24 23.28 23.16
C GLY A 23 1.21 22.16 23.08
N GLU A 24 0.26 22.05 24.01
CA GLU A 24 -0.82 21.06 23.90
C GLU A 24 -1.83 21.45 22.81
N PHE A 25 -1.74 20.80 21.65
CA PHE A 25 -2.59 21.09 20.50
C PHE A 25 -3.98 20.40 20.61
N TYR A 26 -4.03 19.21 21.20
CA TYR A 26 -5.26 18.43 21.37
C TYR A 26 -6.41 19.25 22.00
N SER A 27 -6.09 20.04 23.03
CA SER A 27 -7.04 20.89 23.76
C SER A 27 -7.78 21.92 22.89
N LEU A 28 -7.27 22.23 21.70
CA LEU A 28 -7.90 23.16 20.76
C LEU A 28 -9.01 22.49 19.92
N ILE A 29 -9.13 21.16 19.96
CA ILE A 29 -10.02 20.36 19.11
C ILE A 29 -11.25 19.91 19.90
N ASN A 30 -12.40 20.52 19.60
CA ASN A 30 -13.60 20.39 20.44
C ASN A 30 -14.29 19.03 20.34
N ASN A 31 -14.13 18.32 19.22
CA ASN A 31 -14.77 17.02 18.96
C ASN A 31 -13.79 15.85 18.94
N ALA A 32 -12.57 16.01 19.50
CA ALA A 32 -11.55 14.95 19.50
C ALA A 32 -12.01 13.66 20.20
N GLU A 33 -12.58 13.79 21.41
CA GLU A 33 -13.06 12.65 22.21
C GLU A 33 -14.15 11.84 21.48
N LEU A 34 -14.99 12.50 20.68
CA LEU A 34 -16.01 11.82 19.87
C LEU A 34 -15.37 10.85 18.87
N PHE A 35 -14.30 11.26 18.19
CA PHE A 35 -13.61 10.45 17.19
C PHE A 35 -12.86 9.28 17.83
N GLU A 36 -12.20 9.48 18.98
CA GLU A 36 -11.56 8.39 19.73
C GLU A 36 -12.56 7.31 20.16
N ASN A 37 -13.76 7.73 20.60
CA ASN A 37 -14.82 6.80 20.96
C ASN A 37 -15.42 6.08 19.73
N MET A 38 -15.48 6.74 18.58
CA MET A 38 -15.87 6.08 17.32
C MET A 38 -14.84 5.03 16.88
N TYR A 39 -13.54 5.32 17.01
CA TYR A 39 -12.47 4.40 16.62
C TYR A 39 -12.56 3.06 17.35
N LYS A 40 -12.83 3.06 18.66
CA LYS A 40 -13.07 1.84 19.47
C LYS A 40 -14.14 0.91 18.89
N ASN A 41 -15.05 1.44 18.06
CA ASN A 41 -16.16 0.71 17.46
C ASN A 41 -15.97 0.45 15.94
N TYR A 42 -15.07 1.17 15.25
CA TYR A 42 -14.96 1.21 13.79
C TYR A 42 -13.51 1.13 13.25
N HIS A 43 -12.67 0.27 13.82
CA HIS A 43 -11.25 0.09 13.45
C HIS A 43 -10.95 -0.26 11.97
N LYS A 44 -11.96 -0.55 11.14
CA LYS A 44 -11.75 -0.91 9.73
C LYS A 44 -11.79 0.30 8.78
N ASN A 45 -12.26 1.46 9.23
CA ASN A 45 -12.34 2.64 8.37
C ASN A 45 -10.97 3.34 8.32
N ILE A 46 -10.34 3.36 7.14
CA ILE A 46 -8.96 3.86 6.96
C ILE A 46 -8.85 5.36 7.27
N ALA A 47 -9.83 6.18 6.87
CA ALA A 47 -9.82 7.62 7.14
C ALA A 47 -9.97 7.91 8.64
N LEU A 48 -10.90 7.23 9.32
CA LEU A 48 -11.07 7.32 10.78
C LEU A 48 -9.80 6.87 11.52
N ASN A 49 -9.17 5.77 11.08
CA ASN A 49 -7.92 5.29 11.65
C ASN A 49 -6.81 6.34 11.49
N SER A 50 -6.68 6.95 10.31
CA SER A 50 -5.71 8.03 10.06
C SER A 50 -5.92 9.22 11.00
N PHE A 51 -7.18 9.62 11.22
CA PHE A 51 -7.54 10.72 12.12
C PHE A 51 -7.20 10.40 13.58
N CYS A 52 -7.59 9.21 14.06
CA CYS A 52 -7.38 8.83 15.45
C CYS A 52 -5.90 8.56 15.78
N ASN A 53 -5.15 7.97 14.84
CA ASN A 53 -3.70 7.87 14.99
C ASN A 53 -3.05 9.25 15.08
N SER A 54 -3.48 10.20 14.24
CA SER A 54 -2.97 11.56 14.24
C SER A 54 -3.27 12.31 15.55
N LEU A 55 -4.46 12.11 16.13
CA LEU A 55 -4.86 12.74 17.41
C LEU A 55 -3.92 12.37 18.57
N SER A 56 -3.45 11.12 18.61
CA SER A 56 -2.55 10.64 19.66
C SER A 56 -1.23 11.43 19.74
N SER A 57 -0.84 12.07 18.64
CA SER A 57 0.37 12.89 18.53
C SER A 57 0.17 14.36 18.94
N LEU A 58 -1.02 14.75 19.42
CA LEU A 58 -1.35 16.16 19.66
C LEU A 58 -1.41 16.55 21.14
N HIS A 59 -1.27 15.60 22.07
CA HIS A 59 -1.36 15.86 23.52
C HIS A 59 -0.17 16.65 24.06
N GLU A 60 1.03 16.10 23.98
CA GLU A 60 2.24 16.75 24.51
C GLU A 60 3.15 17.11 23.34
N THR A 61 3.09 18.36 22.87
CA THR A 61 3.91 18.80 21.74
C THR A 61 4.77 20.01 22.06
N GLU A 62 5.89 20.15 21.34
CA GLU A 62 6.73 21.34 21.35
C GLU A 62 6.82 21.95 19.96
N MET A 63 6.66 23.26 19.85
CA MET A 63 6.79 23.98 18.60
C MET A 63 8.26 24.15 18.21
N ILE A 64 8.70 23.40 17.19
CA ILE A 64 10.06 23.44 16.65
C ILE A 64 10.23 24.60 15.68
N SER A 65 9.23 24.81 14.81
CA SER A 65 9.24 25.84 13.77
C SER A 65 7.85 26.41 13.53
N ALA A 66 7.79 27.70 13.21
CA ALA A 66 6.58 28.40 12.77
C ALA A 66 6.96 29.34 11.61
N ASN A 67 6.56 28.99 10.38
CA ASN A 67 6.89 29.72 9.14
C ASN A 67 8.38 30.10 9.03
N LYS A 68 9.25 29.15 9.39
CA LYS A 68 10.70 29.25 9.18
C LYS A 68 11.15 28.27 8.11
N ASN A 69 12.22 28.66 7.42
CA ASN A 69 12.77 27.85 6.33
C ASN A 69 13.33 26.53 6.89
N ILE A 70 12.87 25.41 6.34
CA ILE A 70 13.38 24.06 6.65
C ILE A 70 14.28 23.50 5.54
N SER A 71 14.48 24.26 4.45
CA SER A 71 15.29 23.81 3.33
C SER A 71 16.72 23.46 3.77
N TYR A 72 17.16 22.25 3.42
CA TYR A 72 18.53 21.80 3.57
C TYR A 72 19.48 22.56 2.62
N LYS A 73 18.98 23.01 1.47
CA LYS A 73 19.75 23.74 0.47
C LYS A 73 19.69 25.25 0.67
N LYS A 74 20.86 25.88 0.57
CA LYS A 74 21.00 27.34 0.61
C LYS A 74 20.38 27.98 -0.63
N GLY A 75 19.51 28.98 -0.41
CA GLY A 75 18.85 29.75 -1.47
C GLY A 75 17.43 29.30 -1.80
N GLU A 76 17.02 28.13 -1.30
CA GLU A 76 15.63 27.65 -1.37
C GLU A 76 14.86 28.09 -0.11
N SER A 77 13.55 28.33 -0.26
CA SER A 77 12.66 28.78 0.81
C SER A 77 11.44 27.88 0.90
N LEU A 78 11.46 26.94 1.84
CA LEU A 78 10.37 26.04 2.17
C LEU A 78 9.98 26.26 3.62
N LYS A 79 8.80 26.82 3.86
CA LYS A 79 8.36 27.30 5.16
C LYS A 79 7.01 26.69 5.52
N PRO A 80 6.98 25.50 6.15
CA PRO A 80 5.75 24.97 6.73
C PRO A 80 5.17 25.98 7.72
N ASP A 81 3.84 26.04 7.82
CA ASP A 81 3.19 26.94 8.77
C ASP A 81 3.61 26.60 10.19
N PHE A 82 3.57 25.31 10.56
CA PHE A 82 4.15 24.83 11.81
C PHE A 82 4.80 23.45 11.66
N VAL A 83 5.84 23.25 12.46
CA VAL A 83 6.42 21.94 12.75
C VAL A 83 6.43 21.79 14.26
N LEU A 84 5.68 20.82 14.78
CA LEU A 84 5.69 20.44 16.19
C LEU A 84 6.39 19.09 16.35
N TYR A 85 6.93 18.84 17.54
CA TYR A 85 7.42 17.54 17.96
C TYR A 85 6.49 16.97 19.03
N SER A 86 5.94 15.78 18.81
CA SER A 86 5.11 15.06 19.78
C SER A 86 6.00 14.23 20.70
N TYR A 87 5.95 14.49 22.00
CA TYR A 87 6.61 13.68 23.01
C TYR A 87 5.91 12.34 23.24
N THR A 88 4.59 12.31 23.05
CA THR A 88 3.77 11.12 23.29
C THR A 88 4.06 10.00 22.29
N THR A 89 4.34 10.35 21.04
CA THR A 89 4.47 9.40 19.92
C THR A 89 5.81 9.49 19.20
N GLU A 90 6.73 10.35 19.67
CA GLU A 90 8.03 10.62 19.03
C GLU A 90 7.92 11.01 17.55
N SER A 91 6.87 11.75 17.18
CA SER A 91 6.54 12.09 15.79
C SER A 91 6.63 13.59 15.50
N LEU A 92 6.95 13.95 14.27
CA LEU A 92 6.83 15.32 13.76
C LEU A 92 5.40 15.59 13.30
N VAL A 93 4.80 16.67 13.80
CA VAL A 93 3.48 17.15 13.37
C VAL A 93 3.67 18.34 12.43
N LEU A 94 3.37 18.14 11.15
CA LEU A 94 3.38 19.19 10.14
C LEU A 94 1.99 19.78 10.00
N ILE A 95 1.85 21.06 10.33
CA ILE A 95 0.59 21.77 10.21
C ILE A 95 0.65 22.65 8.97
N GLU A 96 -0.38 22.52 8.14
CA GLU A 96 -0.58 23.32 6.94
C GLU A 96 -1.95 24.01 7.01
N LEU A 97 -1.96 25.33 6.86
CA LEU A 97 -3.15 26.15 6.92
C LEU A 97 -3.61 26.47 5.50
N LYS A 98 -4.92 26.42 5.25
CA LYS A 98 -5.50 26.85 3.97
C LYS A 98 -6.76 27.66 4.19
N ASN A 99 -6.77 28.87 3.64
CA ASN A 99 -7.88 29.78 3.85
C ASN A 99 -8.84 29.93 2.66
N SER A 100 -8.43 29.53 1.44
CA SER A 100 -9.19 29.77 0.21
C SER A 100 -9.29 28.56 -0.69
N SER A 101 -10.35 28.51 -1.49
CA SER A 101 -10.60 27.46 -2.47
C SER A 101 -9.55 27.39 -3.59
N ASN A 102 -8.78 28.46 -3.84
CA ASN A 102 -7.78 28.53 -4.91
C ASN A 102 -6.39 28.04 -4.47
N ALA A 103 -6.10 28.05 -3.16
CA ALA A 103 -4.84 27.59 -2.57
C ALA A 103 -4.70 26.05 -2.52
N THR A 104 -5.62 25.31 -3.14
CA THR A 104 -5.67 23.85 -3.07
C THR A 104 -4.53 23.15 -3.79
N ARG A 105 -4.09 23.70 -4.92
CA ARG A 105 -2.96 23.14 -5.69
C ARG A 105 -1.63 23.37 -4.99
N GLU A 106 -1.56 24.42 -4.17
CA GLU A 106 -0.39 24.79 -3.38
C GLU A 106 -0.19 23.78 -2.25
N ALA A 107 -1.25 23.48 -1.48
CA ALA A 107 -1.20 22.54 -0.36
C ALA A 107 -0.51 21.21 -0.69
N GLY A 108 -0.92 20.56 -1.78
CA GLY A 108 -0.35 19.26 -2.15
C GLY A 108 1.09 19.33 -2.66
N THR A 109 1.47 20.46 -3.25
CA THR A 109 2.84 20.70 -3.71
C THR A 109 3.75 21.05 -2.53
N GLU A 110 3.26 21.86 -1.60
CA GLU A 110 3.96 22.32 -0.40
C GLU A 110 4.26 21.16 0.55
N LEU A 111 3.25 20.38 0.93
CA LEU A 111 3.43 19.20 1.79
C LEU A 111 4.39 18.18 1.16
N GLY A 112 4.31 17.98 -0.16
CA GLY A 112 5.25 17.12 -0.89
C GLY A 112 6.69 17.63 -0.83
N ALA A 113 6.89 18.94 -0.97
CA ALA A 113 8.20 19.57 -0.88
C ALA A 113 8.77 19.52 0.55
N TYR A 114 7.94 19.75 1.57
CA TYR A 114 8.36 19.65 2.97
C TYR A 114 8.77 18.22 3.32
N ASN A 115 8.03 17.23 2.84
CA ASN A 115 8.42 15.83 2.99
C ASN A 115 9.79 15.54 2.40
N TYR A 116 10.05 16.00 1.19
CA TYR A 116 11.36 15.81 0.57
C TYR A 116 12.50 16.42 1.40
N GLU A 117 12.32 17.61 1.97
CA GLU A 117 13.33 18.25 2.82
C GLU A 117 13.55 17.50 4.14
N LEU A 118 12.47 17.01 4.76
CA LEU A 118 12.57 16.20 5.96
C LEU A 118 13.30 14.88 5.69
N TYR A 119 12.96 14.16 4.62
CA TYR A 119 13.68 12.93 4.25
C TYR A 119 15.12 13.19 3.80
N SER A 120 15.39 14.36 3.22
CA SER A 120 16.77 14.75 2.89
C SER A 120 17.60 14.97 4.15
N SER A 121 16.98 15.53 5.20
CA SER A 121 17.61 15.74 6.50
C SER A 121 17.65 14.46 7.36
N PHE A 122 16.64 13.58 7.22
CA PHE A 122 16.45 12.34 7.97
C PHE A 122 16.10 11.15 7.04
N PRO A 123 17.08 10.58 6.31
CA PRO A 123 16.83 9.61 5.24
C PRO A 123 16.13 8.30 5.64
N ASN A 124 16.13 7.97 6.93
CA ASN A 124 15.58 6.71 7.45
C ASN A 124 14.37 6.92 8.37
N MET A 125 13.78 8.13 8.38
CA MET A 125 12.62 8.41 9.22
C MET A 125 11.42 7.56 8.77
N PRO A 126 10.73 6.85 9.67
CA PRO A 126 9.51 6.14 9.32
C PRO A 126 8.40 7.11 8.87
N LYS A 127 7.63 6.71 7.85
CA LYS A 127 6.61 7.60 7.27
C LYS A 127 5.48 7.98 8.24
N LEU A 128 5.17 7.06 9.15
CA LEU A 128 4.09 7.24 10.13
C LEU A 128 4.51 8.12 11.32
N ASP A 129 5.80 8.39 11.46
CA ASP A 129 6.35 9.33 12.45
C ASP A 129 6.27 10.78 11.94
N ILE A 130 5.65 11.00 10.76
CA ILE A 130 5.17 12.30 10.31
C ILE A 130 3.66 12.29 10.33
N VAL A 131 3.07 13.18 11.12
CA VAL A 131 1.63 13.43 11.18
C VAL A 131 1.34 14.73 10.45
N TYR A 132 0.42 14.70 9.50
CA TYR A 132 0.01 15.88 8.75
C TYR A 132 -1.29 16.40 9.31
N VAL A 133 -1.34 17.68 9.68
CA VAL A 133 -2.56 18.35 10.11
C VAL A 133 -2.88 19.44 9.09
N ILE A 134 -3.97 19.28 8.37
CA ILE A 134 -4.45 20.27 7.42
C ILE A 134 -5.60 21.03 8.07
N ILE A 135 -5.43 22.32 8.29
CA ILE A 135 -6.46 23.19 8.85
C ILE A 135 -7.03 24.06 7.74
N SER A 136 -8.31 23.89 7.42
CA SER A 136 -8.95 24.70 6.40
C SER A 136 -10.37 25.13 6.71
N ASN A 137 -10.73 26.33 6.25
CA ASN A 137 -12.12 26.80 6.28
C ASN A 137 -13.02 25.96 5.37
N GLU A 138 -12.48 25.44 4.27
CA GLU A 138 -13.22 24.72 3.23
C GLU A 138 -12.38 23.57 2.66
N TYR A 139 -13.02 22.46 2.33
CA TYR A 139 -12.38 21.29 1.72
C TYR A 139 -12.89 21.07 0.29
N PRO A 140 -12.46 21.89 -0.69
CA PRO A 140 -12.84 21.71 -2.08
C PRO A 140 -12.26 20.42 -2.68
N ASN A 141 -12.82 19.96 -3.80
CA ASN A 141 -12.50 18.66 -4.41
C ASN A 141 -11.00 18.38 -4.57
N LEU A 142 -10.20 19.35 -5.02
CA LEU A 142 -8.75 19.15 -5.19
C LEU A 142 -8.04 18.87 -3.86
N LEU A 143 -8.46 19.51 -2.75
CA LEU A 143 -7.89 19.25 -1.43
C LEU A 143 -8.27 17.85 -0.98
N LEU A 144 -9.54 17.50 -1.12
CA LEU A 144 -10.05 16.16 -0.78
C LEU A 144 -9.34 15.08 -1.59
N HIS A 145 -9.10 15.27 -2.90
CA HIS A 145 -8.32 14.33 -3.70
C HIS A 145 -6.88 14.19 -3.22
N HIS A 146 -6.23 15.29 -2.83
CA HIS A 146 -4.90 15.25 -2.26
C HIS A 146 -4.86 14.49 -0.93
N ILE A 147 -5.79 14.80 0.00
CA ILE A 147 -5.94 14.11 1.29
C ILE A 147 -6.20 12.63 1.07
N ARG A 148 -7.13 12.26 0.17
CA ARG A 148 -7.40 10.85 -0.20
C ARG A 148 -6.14 10.17 -0.73
N ASN A 149 -5.36 10.83 -1.58
CA ASN A 149 -4.09 10.27 -2.05
C ASN A 149 -3.11 10.03 -0.89
N MET A 150 -2.99 10.95 0.06
CA MET A 150 -2.12 10.76 1.22
C MET A 150 -2.58 9.60 2.12
N ILE A 151 -3.88 9.52 2.42
CA ILE A 151 -4.43 8.51 3.32
C ILE A 151 -4.46 7.13 2.63
N PHE A 152 -5.11 7.00 1.48
CA PHE A 152 -5.39 5.69 0.87
C PHE A 152 -4.27 5.16 -0.02
N ILE A 153 -3.55 6.04 -0.73
CA ILE A 153 -2.50 5.60 -1.67
C ILE A 153 -1.12 5.58 -1.00
N GLN A 154 -0.83 6.60 -0.18
CA GLN A 154 0.46 6.73 0.48
C GLN A 154 0.49 6.15 1.90
N ASN A 155 -0.67 5.80 2.48
CA ASN A 155 -0.82 5.28 3.84
C ASN A 155 -0.18 6.19 4.90
N LEU A 156 -0.51 7.49 4.85
CA LEU A 156 -0.01 8.50 5.79
C LEU A 156 -1.06 8.84 6.87
N ASN A 157 -0.56 9.29 8.03
CA ASN A 157 -1.38 9.81 9.12
C ASN A 157 -1.73 11.28 8.85
N VAL A 158 -2.99 11.54 8.51
CA VAL A 158 -3.49 12.88 8.16
C VAL A 158 -4.70 13.20 9.01
N LEU A 159 -4.72 14.37 9.64
CA LEU A 159 -5.86 14.93 10.35
C LEU A 159 -6.36 16.18 9.64
N CYS A 160 -7.66 16.27 9.42
CA CYS A 160 -8.28 17.41 8.77
C CYS A 160 -9.15 18.18 9.77
N LEU A 161 -8.81 19.44 10.00
CA LEU A 161 -9.48 20.32 10.96
C LEU A 161 -10.07 21.54 10.27
N LYS A 162 -11.22 22.00 10.74
CA LYS A 162 -11.78 23.30 10.38
C LYS A 162 -11.81 24.22 11.60
N PRO A 163 -11.55 25.53 11.43
CA PRO A 163 -11.79 26.47 12.50
C PRO A 163 -13.29 26.61 12.77
N VAL A 164 -13.65 26.69 14.04
CA VAL A 164 -15.02 26.93 14.51
C VAL A 164 -15.05 28.02 15.58
N LYS A 165 -16.22 28.65 15.74
CA LYS A 165 -16.45 29.63 16.81
C LYS A 165 -17.48 29.05 17.78
N LEU A 166 -17.03 28.73 18.99
CA LEU A 166 -17.85 28.17 20.06
C LEU A 166 -17.85 29.15 21.24
N GLU A 167 -19.04 29.53 21.71
CA GLU A 167 -19.20 30.41 22.88
C GLU A 167 -18.37 31.71 22.81
N GLY A 168 -18.16 32.23 21.59
CA GLY A 168 -17.39 33.45 21.36
C GLY A 168 -15.87 33.24 21.24
N LYS A 169 -15.36 32.05 21.55
CA LYS A 169 -13.95 31.65 21.37
C LYS A 169 -13.76 30.92 20.05
N ILE A 170 -12.55 31.02 19.48
CA ILE A 170 -12.16 30.25 18.30
C ILE A 170 -11.55 28.93 18.79
N GLY A 171 -11.93 27.83 18.17
CA GLY A 171 -11.34 26.50 18.34
C GLY A 171 -11.33 25.75 17.02
N LEU A 172 -11.03 24.45 17.07
CA LEU A 172 -11.00 23.57 15.90
C LEU A 172 -12.01 22.43 16.04
N GLU A 173 -12.45 21.92 14.91
CA GLU A 173 -13.21 20.66 14.83
C GLU A 173 -12.61 19.78 13.73
N ILE A 174 -12.54 18.49 14.01
CA ILE A 174 -12.30 17.46 13.01
C ILE A 174 -13.47 17.46 12.03
N ILE A 175 -13.18 17.44 10.73
CA ILE A 175 -14.22 17.35 9.70
C ILE A 175 -14.88 15.96 9.71
N ASP A 176 -16.06 15.86 9.09
CA ASP A 176 -16.69 14.57 8.86
C ASP A 176 -15.80 13.70 7.97
N PHE A 177 -15.33 12.55 8.48
CA PHE A 177 -14.44 11.66 7.75
C PHE A 177 -15.11 11.03 6.53
N ASN A 178 -16.46 11.00 6.47
CA ASN A 178 -17.18 10.56 5.27
C ASN A 178 -16.94 11.51 4.07
N LEU A 179 -16.49 12.75 4.29
CA LEU A 179 -16.04 13.62 3.20
C LEU A 179 -14.77 13.09 2.51
N ILE A 180 -14.01 12.24 3.21
CA ILE A 180 -12.80 11.58 2.73
C ILE A 180 -13.13 10.12 2.37
N ASP A 181 -14.38 9.82 2.01
CA ASP A 181 -14.77 8.46 1.64
C ASP A 181 -13.79 7.86 0.63
N GLU A 182 -13.50 6.59 0.90
CA GLU A 182 -12.71 5.71 0.07
C GLU A 182 -13.37 5.65 -1.32
N LEU A 183 -12.56 5.67 -2.37
CA LEU A 183 -13.06 5.23 -3.68
C LEU A 183 -13.65 3.85 -3.46
N ASP A 184 -14.95 3.68 -3.72
CA ASP A 184 -15.73 2.49 -3.41
C ASP A 184 -14.98 1.21 -3.79
N GLU A 185 -14.17 0.66 -2.86
CA GLU A 185 -13.50 -0.64 -3.01
C GLU A 185 -14.55 -1.74 -3.11
N GLY A 186 -15.80 -1.40 -2.81
CA GLY A 186 -17.01 -2.17 -3.11
C GLY A 186 -17.08 -2.63 -4.56
N LEU A 187 -16.40 -2.02 -5.54
CA LEU A 187 -16.40 -2.59 -6.90
C LEU A 187 -15.63 -3.92 -7.02
N ILE A 188 -14.61 -4.15 -6.18
CA ILE A 188 -13.88 -5.44 -6.13
C ILE A 188 -14.44 -6.33 -5.01
N LYS A 189 -14.94 -5.73 -3.91
CA LYS A 189 -15.47 -6.45 -2.73
C LYS A 189 -16.96 -6.81 -2.84
N ASN A 190 -17.76 -6.10 -3.63
CA ASN A 190 -19.15 -6.46 -3.94
C ASN A 190 -19.18 -7.45 -5.09
N ASN A 191 -18.63 -8.63 -4.85
CA ASN A 191 -19.32 -9.86 -5.19
C ASN A 191 -18.55 -11.01 -4.56
N LYS A 192 -19.29 -12.00 -4.07
CA LYS A 192 -18.81 -13.36 -3.78
C LYS A 192 -18.32 -14.10 -5.05
N ASN A 193 -17.83 -13.37 -6.05
CA ASN A 193 -17.39 -13.89 -7.33
C ASN A 193 -15.87 -13.94 -7.27
N LYS A 194 -15.36 -15.17 -7.31
CA LYS A 194 -13.96 -15.47 -7.53
C LYS A 194 -13.40 -14.66 -8.71
N ILE A 195 -12.12 -14.34 -8.68
CA ILE A 195 -11.38 -13.66 -9.73
C ILE A 195 -11.40 -14.51 -11.00
N PRO A 196 -11.94 -14.04 -12.14
CA PRO A 196 -11.89 -14.79 -13.40
C PRO A 196 -10.45 -15.11 -13.81
N ALA A 197 -10.18 -16.37 -14.16
CA ALA A 197 -8.86 -16.81 -14.58
C ALA A 197 -8.40 -16.10 -15.87
N SER A 198 -9.35 -15.63 -16.69
CA SER A 198 -9.08 -14.84 -17.90
C SER A 198 -8.39 -13.50 -17.65
N LEU A 199 -8.48 -12.95 -16.43
CA LEU A 199 -7.89 -11.66 -16.07
C LEU A 199 -6.46 -11.79 -15.51
N LEU A 200 -5.96 -13.03 -15.43
CA LEU A 200 -4.67 -13.34 -14.85
C LEU A 200 -3.70 -13.82 -15.91
N GLN A 201 -2.44 -13.43 -15.72
CA GLN A 201 -1.32 -13.89 -16.52
C GLN A 201 -0.38 -14.70 -15.66
N SER A 202 0.34 -15.61 -16.30
CA SER A 202 1.26 -16.52 -15.65
C SER A 202 2.56 -16.67 -16.42
N PHE A 203 3.62 -16.98 -15.68
CA PHE A 203 4.91 -17.41 -16.21
C PHE A 203 5.64 -18.23 -15.15
N GLN A 204 6.73 -18.86 -15.56
CA GLN A 204 7.60 -19.64 -14.70
C GLN A 204 8.97 -18.98 -14.59
N ILE A 205 9.50 -18.96 -13.37
CA ILE A 205 10.91 -18.68 -13.11
C ILE A 205 11.59 -20.03 -12.92
N CYS A 206 12.30 -20.49 -13.94
CA CYS A 206 13.00 -21.77 -13.94
C CYS A 206 14.38 -21.61 -13.31
N ILE A 207 14.69 -22.45 -12.32
CA ILE A 207 15.97 -22.48 -11.61
C ILE A 207 16.75 -23.67 -12.14
N TYR A 208 17.63 -23.40 -13.11
CA TYR A 208 18.45 -24.41 -13.75
C TYR A 208 19.68 -24.74 -12.93
N ASP A 209 19.98 -26.03 -12.86
CA ASP A 209 21.22 -26.54 -12.33
C ASP A 209 22.20 -26.75 -13.49
N ASP A 210 23.23 -25.91 -13.58
CA ASP A 210 24.19 -25.97 -14.69
C ASP A 210 25.04 -27.26 -14.63
N GLU A 211 25.15 -27.92 -13.48
CA GLU A 211 25.82 -29.22 -13.37
C GLU A 211 24.96 -30.34 -13.97
N LEU A 212 23.63 -30.27 -13.90
CA LEU A 212 22.76 -31.19 -14.63
C LEU A 212 22.93 -31.01 -16.15
N GLN A 213 23.09 -29.76 -16.61
CA GLN A 213 23.36 -29.48 -18.02
C GLN A 213 24.72 -30.06 -18.48
N LYS A 214 25.70 -30.13 -17.56
CA LYS A 214 27.01 -30.77 -17.80
C LYS A 214 26.98 -32.30 -17.69
N GLY A 215 25.82 -32.90 -17.42
CA GLY A 215 25.62 -34.35 -17.35
C GLY A 215 25.64 -34.96 -15.95
N SER A 216 25.55 -34.15 -14.90
CA SER A 216 25.25 -34.65 -13.54
C SER A 216 23.87 -35.32 -13.50
N ASN A 217 23.70 -36.30 -12.62
CA ASN A 217 22.43 -36.97 -12.33
C ASN A 217 21.92 -36.69 -10.91
N ASP A 218 22.51 -35.72 -10.21
CA ASP A 218 22.07 -35.31 -8.87
C ASP A 218 21.02 -34.19 -8.94
N PHE A 219 19.75 -34.59 -9.08
CA PHE A 219 18.59 -33.69 -9.09
C PHE A 219 18.23 -33.12 -7.70
N SER A 220 19.01 -33.46 -6.67
CA SER A 220 18.83 -32.99 -5.29
C SER A 220 19.91 -32.01 -4.84
N ARG A 221 20.89 -31.69 -5.70
CA ARG A 221 22.02 -30.80 -5.37
C ARG A 221 21.56 -29.45 -4.82
N LEU A 222 20.49 -28.91 -5.39
CA LEU A 222 19.93 -27.62 -5.00
C LEU A 222 19.03 -27.67 -3.75
N ASP A 223 18.74 -28.84 -3.18
CA ASP A 223 17.87 -28.99 -2.00
C ASP A 223 18.40 -28.21 -0.78
N LYS A 224 19.73 -28.07 -0.67
CA LYS A 224 20.37 -27.27 0.38
C LYS A 224 20.04 -25.76 0.32
N TYR A 225 19.44 -25.28 -0.77
CA TYR A 225 19.08 -23.88 -0.98
C TYR A 225 17.57 -23.60 -0.87
N ILE A 226 16.75 -24.57 -0.46
CA ILE A 226 15.29 -24.40 -0.35
C ILE A 226 14.92 -23.16 0.49
N ASN A 227 15.53 -22.97 1.67
CA ASN A 227 15.27 -21.80 2.52
C ASN A 227 15.58 -20.46 1.82
N LEU A 228 16.57 -20.46 0.93
CA LEU A 228 16.94 -19.28 0.14
C LEU A 228 15.90 -19.03 -0.96
N PHE A 229 15.34 -20.09 -1.55
CA PHE A 229 14.25 -20.00 -2.51
C PHE A 229 12.97 -19.47 -1.86
N GLU A 230 12.65 -19.90 -0.65
CA GLU A 230 11.53 -19.36 0.14
C GLU A 230 11.74 -17.89 0.50
N THR A 231 12.98 -17.50 0.84
CA THR A 231 13.34 -16.10 1.08
C THR A 231 13.13 -15.23 -0.16
N ALA A 232 13.51 -15.73 -1.34
CA ALA A 232 13.23 -15.07 -2.62
C ALA A 232 11.71 -14.90 -2.85
N LEU A 233 10.92 -15.93 -2.56
CA LEU A 233 9.46 -15.87 -2.65
C LEU A 233 8.86 -14.78 -1.74
N ASN A 234 9.31 -14.70 -0.48
CA ASN A 234 8.88 -13.66 0.45
C ASN A 234 9.27 -12.25 -0.03
N ASN A 235 10.47 -12.09 -0.61
CA ASN A 235 10.89 -10.81 -1.18
C ASN A 235 10.04 -10.42 -2.40
N MET A 236 9.63 -11.38 -3.23
CA MET A 236 8.66 -11.12 -4.30
C MET A 236 7.35 -10.57 -3.74
N ALA A 237 6.79 -11.20 -2.71
CA ALA A 237 5.54 -10.75 -2.09
C ALA A 237 5.68 -9.34 -1.47
N ASN A 238 6.79 -9.08 -0.78
CA ASN A 238 7.11 -7.76 -0.22
C ASN A 238 7.23 -6.68 -1.30
N MET A 239 7.92 -6.98 -2.41
CA MET A 239 8.01 -6.08 -3.55
C MET A 239 6.64 -5.87 -4.21
N GLY A 240 5.83 -6.92 -4.33
CA GLY A 240 4.48 -6.85 -4.85
C GLY A 240 3.59 -5.92 -4.04
N ASN A 241 3.64 -6.03 -2.70
CA ASN A 241 2.94 -5.13 -1.78
C ASN A 241 3.45 -3.68 -1.91
N LYS A 242 4.77 -3.48 -1.97
CA LYS A 242 5.38 -2.15 -2.14
C LYS A 242 4.95 -1.44 -3.42
N LEU A 243 4.68 -2.21 -4.47
CA LEU A 243 4.29 -1.72 -5.80
C LEU A 243 2.76 -1.66 -6.00
N ASN A 244 1.96 -1.97 -4.97
CA ASN A 244 0.50 -2.09 -5.07
C ASN A 244 0.06 -3.03 -6.21
N SER A 245 0.82 -4.11 -6.44
CA SER A 245 0.48 -5.17 -7.38
C SER A 245 -0.40 -6.23 -6.71
N ASN A 246 -1.06 -7.07 -7.50
CA ASN A 246 -1.89 -8.17 -7.05
C ASN A 246 -1.44 -9.47 -7.72
N GLY A 247 -1.20 -10.51 -6.94
CA GLY A 247 -0.78 -11.81 -7.47
C GLY A 247 -0.33 -12.79 -6.39
N PHE A 248 0.18 -13.93 -6.85
CA PHE A 248 0.73 -14.98 -6.00
C PHE A 248 1.83 -15.76 -6.71
N ALA A 249 2.64 -16.48 -5.93
CA ALA A 249 3.69 -17.33 -6.44
C ALA A 249 3.72 -18.67 -5.70
N ILE A 250 4.05 -19.72 -6.44
CA ILE A 250 4.13 -21.09 -5.95
C ILE A 250 5.54 -21.62 -6.27
N LEU A 251 6.30 -21.95 -5.24
CA LEU A 251 7.58 -22.64 -5.37
C LEU A 251 7.33 -24.15 -5.39
N TRP A 252 7.93 -24.84 -6.35
CA TRP A 252 7.79 -26.28 -6.49
C TRP A 252 9.06 -26.95 -7.03
N LYS A 253 9.22 -28.24 -6.70
CA LYS A 253 10.26 -29.14 -7.20
C LYS A 253 9.69 -30.07 -8.27
N ASP A 254 10.38 -30.20 -9.39
CA ASP A 254 10.00 -31.13 -10.45
C ASP A 254 10.17 -32.60 -10.00
N ARG A 255 9.25 -33.48 -10.42
CA ARG A 255 9.29 -34.92 -10.11
C ARG A 255 9.97 -35.75 -11.20
N TYR A 256 10.16 -35.19 -12.40
CA TYR A 256 10.59 -35.93 -13.59
C TYR A 256 12.05 -35.68 -13.98
N ALA A 257 12.86 -35.16 -13.06
CA ALA A 257 14.29 -35.00 -13.26
C ALA A 257 14.61 -34.08 -14.46
N SER A 258 14.00 -32.89 -14.49
CA SER A 258 14.31 -31.86 -15.47
C SER A 258 15.62 -31.10 -15.15
N LEU A 259 16.14 -30.37 -16.15
CA LEU A 259 17.31 -29.49 -15.99
C LEU A 259 17.03 -28.30 -15.05
N ALA A 260 15.75 -27.97 -14.82
CA ALA A 260 15.30 -26.99 -13.84
C ALA A 260 14.58 -27.71 -12.69
N PRO A 261 15.32 -28.34 -11.76
CA PRO A 261 14.74 -29.16 -10.70
C PRO A 261 13.80 -28.35 -9.79
N TYR A 262 13.93 -27.02 -9.75
CA TYR A 262 13.06 -26.11 -9.03
C TYR A 262 12.49 -25.05 -9.98
N SER A 263 11.26 -24.64 -9.71
CA SER A 263 10.60 -23.58 -10.46
C SER A 263 9.64 -22.81 -9.58
N ILE A 264 9.46 -21.53 -9.91
CA ILE A 264 8.44 -20.68 -9.30
C ILE A 264 7.39 -20.37 -10.36
N SER A 265 6.17 -20.82 -10.14
CA SER A 265 5.02 -20.37 -10.91
C SER A 265 4.54 -19.04 -10.37
N VAL A 266 4.55 -18.01 -11.21
CA VAL A 266 4.12 -16.66 -10.86
C VAL A 266 2.82 -16.36 -11.57
N VAL A 267 1.82 -15.93 -10.81
CA VAL A 267 0.51 -15.55 -11.33
C VAL A 267 0.22 -14.13 -10.86
N TYR A 268 -0.17 -13.26 -11.77
CA TYR A 268 -0.40 -11.87 -11.46
C TYR A 268 -1.58 -11.31 -12.24
N MET A 269 -2.22 -10.31 -11.66
CA MET A 269 -3.25 -9.51 -12.32
C MET A 269 -2.59 -8.30 -12.98
N PRO A 270 -2.54 -8.21 -14.32
CA PRO A 270 -1.97 -7.06 -15.01
C PRO A 270 -2.68 -5.77 -14.57
N SER A 271 -1.91 -4.67 -14.44
CA SER A 271 -2.39 -3.43 -13.82
C SER A 271 -3.68 -2.88 -14.41
N TYR A 272 -3.86 -2.98 -15.73
CA TYR A 272 -5.03 -2.45 -16.41
C TYR A 272 -6.16 -3.49 -16.60
N GLU A 273 -5.88 -4.77 -16.40
CA GLU A 273 -6.93 -5.80 -16.36
C GLU A 273 -7.80 -5.65 -15.10
N GLN A 274 -7.25 -5.03 -14.04
CA GLN A 274 -8.01 -4.62 -12.85
C GLN A 274 -9.17 -3.68 -13.19
N MET A 275 -9.04 -2.87 -14.25
CA MET A 275 -10.08 -1.95 -14.69
C MET A 275 -11.29 -2.67 -15.32
N ARG A 276 -11.16 -3.95 -15.68
CA ARG A 276 -12.28 -4.75 -16.19
C ARG A 276 -13.25 -5.18 -15.07
N PHE A 277 -12.89 -4.99 -13.79
CA PHE A 277 -13.75 -5.23 -12.62
C PHE A 277 -14.64 -4.06 -12.25
N THR A 278 -14.38 -2.86 -12.77
CA THR A 278 -15.05 -1.64 -12.30
C THR A 278 -16.25 -1.33 -13.20
N ASP A 279 -17.42 -1.08 -12.58
CA ASP A 279 -18.74 -0.96 -13.24
C ASP A 279 -18.77 0.01 -14.42
N GLU A 280 -19.74 -0.20 -15.32
CA GLU A 280 -19.96 0.47 -16.62
C GLU A 280 -20.10 2.01 -16.61
N ASN A 281 -19.98 2.68 -15.46
CA ASN A 281 -20.14 4.12 -15.31
C ASN A 281 -18.87 4.95 -15.59
N HIS A 282 -17.84 4.36 -16.20
CA HIS A 282 -16.54 5.02 -16.29
C HIS A 282 -16.36 6.00 -17.46
N ILE A 283 -15.95 7.21 -17.05
CA ILE A 283 -15.49 8.39 -17.78
C ILE A 283 -14.48 8.04 -18.90
N GLY A 284 -14.54 8.75 -20.04
CA GLY A 284 -13.91 8.41 -21.32
C GLY A 284 -12.41 8.05 -21.37
N ILE A 285 -11.61 8.27 -20.31
CA ILE A 285 -10.25 7.71 -20.22
C ILE A 285 -10.27 6.18 -20.13
N TYR A 286 -11.25 5.60 -19.44
CA TYR A 286 -11.39 4.15 -19.30
C TYR A 286 -11.76 3.49 -20.62
N GLU A 287 -12.71 4.07 -21.36
CA GLU A 287 -13.11 3.60 -22.69
C GLU A 287 -11.92 3.59 -23.64
N LYS A 288 -11.19 4.71 -23.70
CA LYS A 288 -10.00 4.82 -24.58
C LYS A 288 -8.90 3.83 -24.18
N LEU A 289 -8.66 3.63 -22.89
CA LEU A 289 -7.69 2.66 -22.40
C LEU A 289 -8.12 1.22 -22.74
N LYS A 290 -9.41 0.88 -22.56
CA LYS A 290 -9.95 -0.43 -22.90
C LYS A 290 -9.80 -0.74 -24.39
N GLU A 291 -10.22 0.19 -25.26
CA GLU A 291 -10.02 0.07 -26.72
C GLU A 291 -8.54 -0.19 -27.05
N THR A 292 -7.64 0.57 -26.43
CA THR A 292 -6.20 0.41 -26.65
C THR A 292 -5.71 -0.95 -26.18
N LEU A 293 -6.14 -1.42 -25.01
CA LEU A 293 -5.72 -2.71 -24.46
C LEU A 293 -6.28 -3.90 -25.23
N ASP A 294 -7.45 -3.78 -25.85
CA ASP A 294 -7.99 -4.83 -26.71
C ASP A 294 -7.23 -4.92 -28.06
N GLU A 295 -6.55 -3.85 -28.49
CA GLU A 295 -5.70 -3.82 -29.70
C GLU A 295 -4.29 -4.40 -29.47
N PHE A 296 -3.76 -4.34 -28.25
CA PHE A 296 -2.39 -4.75 -27.93
C PHE A 296 -2.34 -5.98 -27.03
N PRO A 297 -1.40 -6.92 -27.26
CA PRO A 297 -1.24 -8.07 -26.37
C PRO A 297 -0.82 -7.62 -24.97
N VAL A 298 -1.22 -8.39 -23.95
CA VAL A 298 -0.80 -8.13 -22.58
C VAL A 298 0.72 -8.22 -22.49
N VAL A 299 1.36 -7.12 -22.08
CA VAL A 299 2.83 -7.04 -21.97
C VAL A 299 3.26 -7.26 -20.52
N PHE A 300 4.44 -7.85 -20.36
CA PHE A 300 5.13 -7.97 -19.08
C PHE A 300 5.50 -6.57 -18.53
N GLY A 301 4.66 -6.06 -17.62
CA GLY A 301 4.77 -4.72 -17.05
C GLY A 301 5.99 -4.54 -16.14
N ASN A 302 6.32 -3.27 -15.85
CA ASN A 302 7.50 -2.94 -15.02
C ASN A 302 7.37 -3.44 -13.58
N SER A 303 6.17 -3.43 -13.01
CA SER A 303 5.95 -3.91 -11.64
C SER A 303 6.25 -5.39 -11.50
N ILE A 304 5.76 -6.22 -12.43
CA ILE A 304 6.02 -7.67 -12.38
C ILE A 304 7.47 -8.02 -12.74
N LYS A 305 8.12 -7.23 -13.62
CA LYS A 305 9.58 -7.32 -13.83
C LYS A 305 10.36 -7.09 -12.55
N ALA A 306 10.00 -6.05 -11.79
CA ALA A 306 10.64 -5.73 -10.52
C ALA A 306 10.44 -6.85 -9.48
N ILE A 307 9.23 -7.39 -9.38
CA ILE A 307 8.91 -8.53 -8.51
C ILE A 307 9.73 -9.77 -8.90
N ALA A 308 9.70 -10.17 -10.18
CA ALA A 308 10.45 -11.33 -10.67
C ALA A 308 11.97 -11.20 -10.46
N ASN A 309 12.51 -9.98 -10.58
CA ASN A 309 13.92 -9.71 -10.38
C ASN A 309 14.39 -9.89 -8.92
N GLU A 310 13.50 -9.92 -7.93
CA GLU A 310 13.87 -10.27 -6.54
C GLU A 310 14.44 -11.69 -6.46
N VAL A 311 13.94 -12.60 -7.31
CA VAL A 311 14.48 -13.96 -7.43
C VAL A 311 15.92 -13.92 -7.89
N LYS A 312 16.23 -13.17 -8.97
CA LYS A 312 17.60 -13.05 -9.48
C LYS A 312 18.56 -12.43 -8.47
N LYS A 313 18.13 -11.41 -7.71
CA LYS A 313 18.96 -10.77 -6.68
C LYS A 313 19.41 -11.74 -5.60
N ILE A 314 18.54 -12.68 -5.22
CA ILE A 314 18.81 -13.64 -4.16
C ILE A 314 19.47 -14.91 -4.69
N MET A 315 19.04 -15.40 -5.86
CA MET A 315 19.39 -16.72 -6.36
C MET A 315 20.68 -16.78 -7.19
N CYS A 316 21.34 -15.65 -7.46
CA CYS A 316 22.70 -15.62 -8.04
C CYS A 316 23.79 -15.89 -6.97
N PHE A 317 23.61 -16.89 -6.11
CA PHE A 317 24.54 -17.23 -5.03
C PHE A 317 25.60 -18.27 -5.43
N ASP A 318 25.39 -18.99 -6.54
CA ASP A 318 26.26 -20.05 -7.05
C ASP A 318 26.42 -19.88 -8.57
N ASP A 319 27.67 -19.84 -9.04
CA ASP A 319 28.02 -19.72 -10.47
C ASP A 319 27.56 -20.93 -11.30
N SER A 320 27.05 -21.99 -10.65
CA SER A 320 26.47 -23.19 -11.26
C SER A 320 24.94 -23.21 -11.28
N CYS A 321 24.29 -22.07 -11.05
CA CYS A 321 22.84 -21.93 -11.12
C CYS A 321 22.47 -20.81 -12.09
N SER A 322 21.53 -21.10 -13.00
CA SER A 322 21.03 -20.11 -13.96
C SER A 322 19.51 -19.93 -13.85
N ILE A 323 19.05 -18.70 -14.08
CA ILE A 323 17.64 -18.32 -13.89
C ILE A 323 17.06 -17.85 -15.22
N SER A 324 15.99 -18.51 -15.66
CA SER A 324 15.26 -18.17 -16.87
C SER A 324 13.81 -17.83 -16.57
N TYR A 325 13.19 -17.02 -17.42
CA TYR A 325 11.76 -16.74 -17.37
C TYR A 325 11.10 -17.38 -18.59
N GLU A 326 10.15 -18.29 -18.35
CA GLU A 326 9.57 -19.16 -19.38
C GLU A 326 8.07 -19.30 -19.23
N GLY A 327 7.42 -19.91 -20.23
CA GLY A 327 6.02 -20.32 -20.12
C GLY A 327 5.03 -19.17 -19.92
N PHE A 328 5.28 -18.00 -20.53
CA PHE A 328 4.34 -16.88 -20.49
C PHE A 328 3.02 -17.24 -21.17
N MET A 329 1.93 -17.22 -20.42
CA MET A 329 0.59 -17.52 -20.92
C MET A 329 -0.50 -17.00 -19.97
N ASP A 330 -1.74 -16.94 -20.45
CA ASP A 330 -2.89 -16.69 -19.59
C ASP A 330 -3.05 -17.80 -18.54
N PHE A 331 -3.52 -17.42 -17.35
CA PHE A 331 -3.58 -18.36 -16.21
C PHE A 331 -4.58 -19.51 -16.46
N ARG A 332 -5.64 -19.25 -17.22
CA ARG A 332 -6.63 -20.27 -17.60
C ARG A 332 -5.99 -21.36 -18.47
N THR A 333 -5.12 -21.01 -19.40
CA THR A 333 -4.34 -22.00 -20.15
C THR A 333 -3.39 -22.75 -19.22
N TRP A 334 -2.67 -22.05 -18.35
CA TRP A 334 -1.71 -22.66 -17.42
C TRP A 334 -2.34 -23.71 -16.51
N ILE A 335 -3.49 -23.43 -15.90
CA ILE A 335 -4.15 -24.37 -14.99
C ILE A 335 -4.64 -25.64 -15.72
N ASN A 336 -5.09 -25.49 -16.97
CA ASN A 336 -5.55 -26.60 -17.79
C ASN A 336 -4.41 -27.54 -18.23
N LEU A 337 -3.16 -27.05 -18.26
CA LEU A 337 -1.97 -27.87 -18.55
C LEU A 337 -1.59 -28.84 -17.42
N HIS A 338 -2.37 -28.89 -16.32
CA HIS A 338 -2.16 -29.77 -15.16
C HIS A 338 -0.79 -29.57 -14.50
N PRO A 339 -0.52 -28.39 -13.92
CA PRO A 339 0.73 -28.10 -13.24
C PRO A 339 1.00 -28.95 -11.98
N PHE A 340 0.07 -29.82 -11.57
CA PHE A 340 0.16 -30.72 -10.40
C PHE A 340 1.18 -31.86 -10.51
N ARG A 341 2.09 -31.81 -11.49
CA ARG A 341 3.19 -32.79 -11.68
C ARG A 341 4.42 -32.50 -10.83
N CYS A 342 4.29 -31.70 -9.78
CA CYS A 342 5.38 -31.22 -8.96
C CYS A 342 5.20 -31.55 -7.48
N ASN A 343 6.25 -31.34 -6.68
CA ASN A 343 6.15 -31.27 -5.23
C ASN A 343 6.13 -29.79 -4.82
N TYR A 344 4.99 -29.29 -4.36
CA TYR A 344 4.87 -27.91 -3.88
C TYR A 344 5.62 -27.73 -2.56
N LEU A 345 6.33 -26.63 -2.44
CA LEU A 345 7.19 -26.35 -1.29
C LEU A 345 6.69 -25.14 -0.51
N SER A 346 6.36 -24.05 -1.22
CA SER A 346 5.99 -22.79 -0.60
C SER A 346 5.01 -21.99 -1.45
N PHE A 347 4.21 -21.16 -0.80
CA PHE A 347 3.18 -20.31 -1.38
C PHE A 347 3.22 -18.93 -0.74
N VAL A 348 3.14 -17.90 -1.57
CA VAL A 348 3.00 -16.51 -1.12
C VAL A 348 1.98 -15.79 -1.99
N SER A 349 1.25 -14.84 -1.39
CA SER A 349 0.37 -13.92 -2.10
C SER A 349 0.73 -12.47 -1.74
N TRP A 350 0.37 -11.53 -2.61
CA TRP A 350 0.57 -10.10 -2.38
C TRP A 350 -0.55 -9.26 -2.99
N GLY A 351 -0.64 -8.02 -2.53
CA GLY A 351 -1.75 -7.11 -2.83
C GLY A 351 -2.92 -7.33 -1.88
N SER A 352 -3.68 -6.25 -1.60
CA SER A 352 -4.80 -6.29 -0.66
C SER A 352 -5.82 -7.37 -1.03
N LEU A 353 -6.18 -7.45 -2.31
CA LEU A 353 -7.15 -8.42 -2.81
C LEU A 353 -6.74 -9.87 -2.53
N PHE A 354 -5.55 -10.28 -2.97
CA PHE A 354 -5.10 -11.67 -2.82
C PHE A 354 -4.69 -11.99 -1.38
N ARG A 355 -4.21 -11.01 -0.62
CA ARG A 355 -3.90 -11.20 0.81
C ARG A 355 -5.16 -11.40 1.64
N ASP A 356 -6.24 -10.67 1.37
CA ASP A 356 -7.50 -10.83 2.10
C ASP A 356 -8.07 -12.24 1.89
N TYR A 357 -8.05 -12.75 0.65
CA TYR A 357 -8.39 -14.14 0.34
C TYR A 357 -7.49 -15.14 1.07
N HIS A 358 -6.18 -14.90 1.08
CA HIS A 358 -5.23 -15.80 1.77
C HIS A 358 -5.51 -15.85 3.28
N MET A 359 -5.77 -14.69 3.91
CA MET A 359 -6.09 -14.64 5.34
C MET A 359 -7.43 -15.32 5.67
N GLN A 360 -8.43 -15.23 4.80
CA GLN A 360 -9.70 -15.95 4.96
C GLN A 360 -9.49 -17.47 4.95
N ILE A 361 -8.69 -17.96 4.01
CA ILE A 361 -8.38 -19.40 3.90
C ILE A 361 -7.58 -19.89 5.11
N LEU A 362 -6.57 -19.12 5.55
CA LEU A 362 -5.83 -19.46 6.76
C LEU A 362 -6.75 -19.52 7.98
N HIS A 363 -7.72 -18.60 8.09
CA HIS A 363 -8.72 -18.63 9.14
C HIS A 363 -9.59 -19.90 9.05
N GLU A 364 -10.13 -20.23 7.88
CA GLU A 364 -10.94 -21.43 7.67
C GLU A 364 -10.15 -22.71 8.01
N ILE A 365 -8.94 -22.87 7.49
CA ILE A 365 -8.05 -24.01 7.79
C ILE A 365 -7.74 -24.10 9.30
N SER A 366 -7.44 -22.97 9.95
CA SER A 366 -7.12 -22.94 11.39
C SER A 366 -8.28 -23.42 12.26
N THR A 367 -9.52 -23.15 11.83
CA THR A 367 -10.72 -23.61 12.55
C THR A 367 -10.99 -25.10 12.38
N GLU A 368 -10.49 -25.71 11.32
CA GLU A 368 -10.66 -27.15 11.06
C GLU A 368 -9.57 -28.00 11.73
N ASN A 369 -8.30 -27.58 11.74
CA ASN A 369 -7.20 -28.28 12.43
C ASN A 369 -5.89 -27.45 12.52
N GLU A 370 -5.43 -27.09 13.73
CA GLU A 370 -4.20 -26.30 13.93
C GLU A 370 -2.91 -26.94 13.38
N ASN A 371 -2.82 -28.27 13.30
CA ASN A 371 -1.64 -28.96 12.77
C ASN A 371 -1.48 -28.81 11.25
N TRP A 372 -2.52 -28.35 10.53
CA TRP A 372 -2.49 -28.21 9.07
C TRP A 372 -1.61 -27.06 8.58
N LEU A 373 -1.43 -26.02 9.40
CA LEU A 373 -0.60 -24.87 9.06
C LEU A 373 0.88 -25.23 8.87
N ASN A 374 1.36 -26.26 9.58
CA ASN A 374 2.77 -26.67 9.54
C ASN A 374 3.06 -27.81 8.55
N GLU A 375 2.06 -28.60 8.17
CA GLU A 375 2.29 -29.85 7.43
C GLU A 375 2.07 -29.75 5.91
N ARG A 376 1.45 -28.66 5.40
CA ARG A 376 0.89 -28.65 4.04
C ARG A 376 0.87 -27.28 3.30
N ASN A 377 2.00 -26.55 3.24
CA ASN A 377 2.13 -25.35 2.37
C ASN A 377 1.69 -25.58 0.91
N ALA A 378 1.88 -26.81 0.43
CA ALA A 378 1.44 -27.30 -0.88
C ALA A 378 -0.07 -27.19 -1.14
N TYR A 379 -0.89 -27.47 -0.11
CA TYR A 379 -2.34 -27.52 -0.25
C TYR A 379 -2.95 -26.13 -0.18
N ILE A 380 -2.33 -25.21 0.58
CA ILE A 380 -2.78 -23.81 0.67
C ILE A 380 -2.85 -23.17 -0.72
N ALA A 381 -1.89 -23.43 -1.61
CA ALA A 381 -1.93 -22.91 -2.98
C ALA A 381 -3.14 -23.44 -3.78
N CYS A 382 -3.50 -24.72 -3.60
CA CYS A 382 -4.63 -25.34 -4.29
C CYS A 382 -5.97 -24.80 -3.75
N GLU A 383 -6.13 -24.79 -2.42
CA GLU A 383 -7.28 -24.21 -1.74
C GLU A 383 -7.42 -22.73 -2.08
N PHE A 384 -6.31 -21.99 -2.17
CA PHE A 384 -6.30 -20.60 -2.63
C PHE A 384 -6.85 -20.44 -4.03
N ILE A 385 -6.36 -21.22 -4.98
CA ILE A 385 -6.85 -21.16 -6.36
C ILE A 385 -8.34 -21.54 -6.41
N ASP A 386 -8.74 -22.61 -5.72
CA ASP A 386 -10.12 -23.07 -5.73
C ASP A 386 -11.08 -22.11 -5.03
N PHE A 387 -10.65 -21.42 -3.97
CA PHE A 387 -11.47 -20.43 -3.26
C PHE A 387 -11.53 -19.09 -4.00
N CYS A 388 -10.39 -18.61 -4.50
CA CYS A 388 -10.21 -17.24 -5.00
C CYS A 388 -10.43 -17.11 -6.51
N ILE A 389 -10.25 -18.16 -7.31
CA ILE A 389 -10.21 -18.08 -8.79
C ILE A 389 -11.42 -18.79 -9.43
N ASP A 390 -12.12 -18.13 -10.35
CA ASP A 390 -13.08 -18.78 -11.24
C ASP A 390 -12.32 -19.36 -12.44
N THR A 391 -12.10 -20.67 -12.44
CA THR A 391 -11.39 -21.36 -13.52
C THR A 391 -12.26 -21.61 -14.75
N LYS A 392 -13.58 -21.36 -14.67
CA LYS A 392 -14.54 -21.57 -15.77
C LYS A 392 -14.76 -20.31 -16.61
N LYS A 393 -14.56 -19.13 -16.03
CA LYS A 393 -14.59 -17.83 -16.71
C LYS A 393 -13.16 -17.33 -16.91
#